data_AF-A0AB33K5H6-F1
#
_entry.id   AF-A0AB33K5H6-F1
#
_cell.length_a   1.000
_cell.length_b   1.000
_cell.length_c   1.000
_cell.angle_alpha   90.00
_cell.angle_beta   90.00
_cell.angle_gamma   90.00
#
_symmetry.space_group_name_H-M   'P 1'
#
loop_
_entity.id
_entity.type
_entity.pdbx_description
1 polymer ?
#
loop_
_entity_poly.entity_id
_entity_poly.type
_entity_poly.pdbx_seq_one_letter_code
_entity_poly.pdbx_strand_id
1 'polypeptide(L)'
;MAGNADMVAFVKARLADEEQVALAAGGDRWRCPADVPGEVHDRTGGVAFTVRGRGFDQHIALQNPARTLERIETNRVMLGEYVEVAGLDTDRPAEDFRSGRAVGLGFAVRQLAAEYASHPDYQARWLPRFIQ
;
A
#
# COMPACT_ATOMS: atom_id res chain seq x y z
N MET A 1 -2.71 -23.41 -2.30
CA MET A 1 -3.09 -22.78 -1.03
C MET A 1 -1.94 -22.02 -0.36
N ALA A 2 -0.71 -22.57 -0.25
CA ALA A 2 0.44 -21.85 0.30
C ALA A 2 0.71 -20.48 -0.38
N GLY A 3 0.56 -20.40 -1.71
CA GLY A 3 0.82 -19.15 -2.46
C GLY A 3 -0.01 -17.93 -2.04
N ASN A 4 -1.28 -18.10 -1.67
CA ASN A 4 -2.14 -16.99 -1.25
C ASN A 4 -1.77 -16.50 0.15
N ALA A 5 -1.47 -17.43 1.07
CA ALA A 5 -0.99 -17.10 2.40
C ALA A 5 0.38 -16.40 2.35
N ASP A 6 1.30 -16.89 1.51
CA ASP A 6 2.62 -16.29 1.29
C ASP A 6 2.49 -14.86 0.74
N MET A 7 1.61 -14.65 -0.23
CA MET A 7 1.33 -13.33 -0.79
C MET A 7 0.77 -12.37 0.27
N VAL A 8 -0.19 -12.81 1.07
CA VAL A 8 -0.76 -11.99 2.16
C VAL A 8 0.32 -11.64 3.19
N ALA A 9 1.15 -12.61 3.58
CA ALA A 9 2.24 -12.37 4.51
C ALA A 9 3.25 -11.35 3.96
N PHE A 10 3.60 -11.47 2.67
CA PHE A 10 4.45 -10.52 1.97
C PHE A 10 3.87 -9.10 1.98
N VAL A 11 2.61 -8.92 1.57
CA VAL A 11 1.99 -7.59 1.56
C VAL A 11 1.89 -7.01 2.98
N LYS A 12 1.52 -7.82 3.98
CA LYS A 12 1.46 -7.38 5.38
C LYS A 12 2.82 -6.90 5.88
N ALA A 13 3.91 -7.60 5.55
CA ALA A 13 5.25 -7.18 5.92
C ALA A 13 5.63 -5.83 5.31
N ARG A 14 5.34 -5.62 4.02
CA ARG A 14 5.63 -4.35 3.34
C ARG A 14 4.83 -3.17 3.89
N LEU A 15 3.55 -3.38 4.21
CA LEU A 15 2.74 -2.36 4.87
C LEU A 15 3.26 -2.04 6.28
N ALA A 16 3.78 -3.03 7.01
CA ALA A 16 4.40 -2.80 8.32
C ALA A 16 5.71 -2.01 8.22
N ASP A 17 6.55 -2.31 7.21
CA ASP A 17 7.77 -1.56 6.94
C ASP A 17 7.44 -0.07 6.66
N GLU A 18 6.44 0.20 5.82
CA GLU A 18 5.99 1.57 5.54
C GLU A 18 5.39 2.27 6.75
N GLU A 19 4.57 1.57 7.53
CA GLU A 19 4.00 2.11 8.76
C GLU A 19 5.10 2.56 9.73
N GLN A 20 6.13 1.72 9.91
CA GLN A 20 7.25 2.04 10.77
C GLN A 20 7.98 3.30 10.30
N VAL A 21 8.20 3.45 8.99
CA VAL A 21 8.82 4.66 8.41
C VAL A 21 7.93 5.89 8.63
N ALA A 22 6.62 5.78 8.41
CA ALA A 22 5.69 6.88 8.61
C ALA A 22 5.63 7.32 10.09
N LEU A 23 5.57 6.37 11.02
CA LEU A 23 5.60 6.66 12.46
C LEU A 23 6.92 7.29 12.89
N ALA A 24 8.06 6.80 12.37
CA ALA A 24 9.37 7.38 12.65
C ALA A 24 9.50 8.83 12.13
N ALA A 25 8.80 9.17 11.04
CA ALA A 25 8.69 10.52 10.50
C ALA A 25 7.69 11.42 11.26
N GLY A 26 7.18 10.96 12.41
CA GLY A 26 6.29 11.71 13.31
C GLY A 26 4.82 11.33 13.20
N GLY A 27 4.40 10.60 12.17
CA GLY A 27 3.02 10.13 11.98
C GLY A 27 1.98 11.21 11.67
N ASP A 28 2.39 12.49 11.57
CA ASP A 28 1.48 13.63 11.42
C ASP A 28 1.37 14.14 9.96
N ARG A 29 0.39 15.03 9.73
CA ARG A 29 0.23 15.70 8.43
C ARG A 29 1.35 16.71 8.20
N TRP A 30 1.80 16.79 6.95
CA TRP A 30 2.68 17.86 6.49
C TRP A 30 1.91 18.90 5.68
N ARG A 31 2.42 20.13 5.64
CA ARG A 31 1.83 21.26 4.91
C ARG A 31 2.90 22.09 4.22
N CYS A 32 2.50 22.82 3.19
CA CYS A 32 3.31 23.89 2.60
C CYS A 32 2.77 25.24 3.07
N PRO A 33 3.49 25.99 3.93
CA PRO A 33 3.07 27.33 4.30
C PRO A 33 3.13 28.27 3.08
N ALA A 34 2.13 29.14 2.94
CA ALA A 34 2.00 30.02 1.77
C ALA A 34 3.06 31.14 1.74
N ASP A 35 3.57 31.52 2.91
CA ASP A 35 4.57 32.57 3.13
C ASP A 35 6.00 32.12 2.83
N VAL A 36 6.26 30.80 2.84
CA VAL A 36 7.59 30.23 2.54
C VAL A 36 7.54 29.15 1.45
N PRO A 37 7.36 29.54 0.16
CA PRO A 37 7.35 28.59 -0.95
C PRO A 37 8.64 27.76 -1.03
N GLY A 38 8.47 26.45 -1.26
CA GLY A 38 9.56 25.48 -1.30
C GLY A 38 9.82 24.78 0.04
N GLU A 39 9.14 25.16 1.13
CA GLU A 39 9.26 24.51 2.43
C GLU A 39 8.10 23.57 2.73
N VAL A 40 8.41 22.44 3.35
CA VAL A 40 7.44 21.49 3.89
C VAL A 40 7.55 21.49 5.40
N HIS A 41 6.42 21.62 6.08
CA HIS A 41 6.35 21.77 7.53
C HIS A 41 5.46 20.69 8.16
N ASP A 42 5.86 20.20 9.33
CA ASP A 42 4.99 19.47 10.25
C ASP A 42 4.43 20.43 11.32
N ARG A 43 3.86 19.90 12.42
CA ARG A 43 3.36 20.75 13.53
C ARG A 43 4.47 21.46 14.33
N THR A 44 5.71 21.01 14.25
CA THR A 44 6.86 21.51 15.00
C THR A 44 7.72 22.48 14.21
N GLY A 45 7.72 22.41 12.87
CA GLY A 45 8.45 23.32 12.00
C GLY A 45 8.75 22.71 10.64
N GLY A 46 9.81 23.20 9.98
CA GLY A 46 10.25 22.71 8.68
C GLY A 46 10.86 21.31 8.73
N VAL A 47 10.42 20.41 7.85
CA VAL A 47 10.92 19.04 7.69
C VAL A 47 11.68 18.83 6.38
N ALA A 48 11.43 19.65 5.35
CA ALA A 48 12.15 19.60 4.08
C ALA A 48 12.17 20.96 3.38
N PHE A 49 13.22 21.20 2.60
CA PHE A 49 13.42 22.40 1.78
C PHE A 49 13.71 21.97 0.34
N THR A 50 13.03 22.59 -0.62
CA THR A 50 13.07 22.18 -2.04
C THR A 50 13.40 23.34 -2.96
N VAL A 51 13.83 23.00 -4.18
CA VAL A 51 13.96 24.00 -5.25
C VAL A 51 12.58 24.55 -5.59
N ARG A 52 12.46 25.88 -5.56
CA ARG A 52 11.21 26.59 -5.83
C ARG A 52 10.76 26.43 -7.29
N GLY A 53 9.45 26.55 -7.51
CA GLY A 53 8.86 26.69 -8.84
C GLY A 53 8.52 25.39 -9.57
N ARG A 54 8.71 24.22 -8.94
CA ARG A 54 8.35 22.92 -9.53
C ARG A 54 7.32 22.10 -8.74
N GLY A 55 6.78 22.65 -7.64
CA GLY A 55 5.77 21.98 -6.81
C GLY A 55 6.28 20.75 -6.05
N PHE A 56 7.59 20.63 -5.85
CA PHE A 56 8.18 19.52 -5.08
C PHE A 56 7.71 19.51 -3.63
N ASP A 57 7.64 20.69 -3.01
CA ASP A 57 7.07 20.91 -1.70
C ASP A 57 5.64 20.36 -1.60
N GLN A 58 4.78 20.70 -2.56
CA GLN A 58 3.40 20.23 -2.60
C GLN A 58 3.31 18.71 -2.73
N HIS A 59 4.12 18.11 -3.62
CA HIS A 59 4.15 16.65 -3.77
C HIS A 59 4.60 15.96 -2.47
N ILE A 60 5.66 16.45 -1.84
CA ILE A 60 6.18 15.89 -0.58
C ILE A 60 5.14 16.05 0.54
N ALA A 61 4.55 17.23 0.69
CA ALA A 61 3.51 17.47 1.70
C ALA A 61 2.27 16.59 1.48
N LEU A 62 1.94 16.29 0.22
CA LEU A 62 0.84 15.41 -0.14
C LEU A 62 1.13 13.93 0.22
N GLN A 63 2.39 13.51 0.17
CA GLN A 63 2.89 12.17 0.54
C GLN A 63 3.34 12.12 2.02
N ASN A 64 2.57 12.76 2.90
CA ASN A 64 2.91 12.84 4.32
C ASN A 64 2.68 11.52 5.09
N PRO A 65 3.27 11.40 6.30
CA PRO A 65 3.10 10.25 7.17
C PRO A 65 1.64 9.92 7.50
N ALA A 66 0.83 10.89 7.90
CA ALA A 66 -0.58 10.64 8.26
C ALA A 66 -1.37 10.01 7.11
N ARG A 67 -1.18 10.50 5.87
CA ARG A 67 -1.82 9.91 4.69
C ARG A 67 -1.35 8.48 4.44
N THR A 68 -0.06 8.20 4.66
CA THR A 68 0.50 6.85 4.51
C THR A 68 -0.17 5.89 5.50
N LEU A 69 -0.32 6.30 6.75
CA LEU A 69 -1.01 5.51 7.79
C LEU A 69 -2.50 5.28 7.44
N GLU A 70 -3.22 6.32 7.00
CA GLU A 70 -4.62 6.20 6.56
C GLU A 70 -4.78 5.20 5.38
N ARG A 71 -3.84 5.22 4.42
CA ARG A 71 -3.80 4.25 3.30
C ARG A 71 -3.55 2.82 3.81
N ILE A 72 -2.58 2.65 4.72
CA ILE A 72 -2.23 1.33 5.27
C ILE A 72 -3.42 0.72 6.00
N GLU A 73 -4.15 1.50 6.80
CA GLU A 73 -5.36 1.01 7.49
C GLU A 73 -6.44 0.55 6.50
N THR A 74 -6.65 1.30 5.42
CA THR A 74 -7.59 0.92 4.35
C THR A 74 -7.17 -0.40 3.69
N ASN A 75 -5.87 -0.58 3.41
CA ASN A 75 -5.33 -1.82 2.84
C ASN A 75 -5.45 -3.00 3.81
N ARG A 76 -5.29 -2.78 5.12
CA ARG A 76 -5.47 -3.81 6.16
C ARG A 76 -6.89 -4.35 6.20
N VAL A 77 -7.90 -3.48 6.08
CA VAL A 77 -9.30 -3.90 6.01
C VAL A 77 -9.51 -4.82 4.81
N MET A 78 -9.09 -4.40 3.62
CA MET A 78 -9.22 -5.23 2.41
C MET A 78 -8.47 -6.57 2.52
N LEU A 79 -7.26 -6.58 3.08
CA LEU A 79 -6.50 -7.81 3.33
C LEU A 79 -7.21 -8.73 4.32
N GLY A 80 -7.81 -8.18 5.38
CA GLY A 80 -8.63 -8.94 6.32
C GLY A 80 -9.78 -9.64 5.61
N GLU A 81 -10.52 -8.90 4.79
CA GLU A 81 -11.63 -9.44 4.00
C GLU A 81 -11.19 -10.55 3.02
N TYR A 82 -10.01 -10.43 2.42
CA TYR A 82 -9.46 -11.47 1.55
C TYR A 82 -9.05 -12.72 2.33
N VAL A 83 -8.40 -12.58 3.50
CA VAL A 83 -7.94 -13.71 4.31
C VAL A 83 -9.08 -14.68 4.63
N GLU A 84 -10.28 -14.17 4.93
CA GLU A 84 -11.47 -14.98 5.21
C GLU A 84 -11.88 -15.91 4.05
N VAL A 85 -11.52 -15.56 2.82
CA VAL A 85 -11.91 -16.29 1.62
C VAL A 85 -10.74 -16.77 0.76
N ALA A 86 -9.49 -16.52 1.18
CA ALA A 86 -8.29 -16.77 0.38
C ALA A 86 -8.12 -18.25 -0.01
N GLY A 87 -8.69 -19.18 0.75
CA GLY A 87 -8.71 -20.61 0.41
C GLY A 87 -9.55 -20.96 -0.83
N LEU A 88 -10.49 -20.10 -1.22
CA LEU A 88 -11.37 -20.27 -2.39
C LEU A 88 -10.85 -19.59 -3.66
N ASP A 89 -9.84 -18.72 -3.52
CA ASP A 89 -9.14 -18.09 -4.65
C ASP A 89 -8.16 -19.11 -5.27
N THR A 90 -8.70 -19.93 -6.17
CA THR A 90 -8.00 -21.03 -6.83
C THR A 90 -8.20 -20.97 -8.33
N ASP A 91 -7.43 -21.76 -9.10
CA ASP A 91 -7.53 -21.79 -10.57
C ASP A 91 -8.87 -22.36 -11.07
N ARG A 92 -9.65 -23.02 -10.21
CA ARG A 92 -10.95 -23.61 -10.54
C ARG A 92 -11.97 -23.24 -9.46
N PRO A 93 -12.37 -21.96 -9.39
CA PRO A 93 -13.34 -21.50 -8.40
C PRO A 93 -14.71 -22.13 -8.68
N ALA A 94 -15.51 -22.35 -7.64
CA ALA A 94 -16.91 -22.74 -7.81
C ALA A 94 -17.74 -21.55 -8.34
N GLU A 95 -18.86 -21.83 -8.99
CA GLU A 95 -19.80 -20.81 -9.48
C GLU A 95 -20.73 -20.32 -8.36
N ASP A 96 -20.14 -19.81 -7.28
CA ASP A 96 -20.87 -19.27 -6.13
C ASP A 96 -20.34 -17.91 -5.70
N PHE A 97 -21.12 -17.24 -4.84
CA PHE A 97 -20.79 -15.91 -4.34
C PHE A 97 -19.46 -15.85 -3.57
N ARG A 98 -19.14 -16.85 -2.75
CA ARG A 98 -17.94 -16.84 -1.91
C ARG A 98 -16.68 -17.02 -2.76
N SER A 99 -16.74 -17.88 -3.76
CA SER A 99 -15.68 -18.12 -4.73
C SER A 99 -15.47 -16.90 -5.63
N GLY A 100 -16.55 -16.28 -6.13
CA GLY A 100 -16.47 -15.02 -6.87
C GLY A 100 -15.84 -13.89 -6.04
N ARG A 101 -16.24 -13.76 -4.77
CA ARG A 101 -15.64 -12.82 -3.82
C ARG A 101 -14.15 -13.09 -3.61
N ALA A 102 -13.75 -14.35 -3.48
CA ALA A 102 -12.35 -14.74 -3.29
C ALA A 102 -11.48 -14.36 -4.49
N VAL A 103 -11.93 -14.65 -5.71
CA VAL A 103 -11.21 -14.32 -6.94
C VAL A 103 -11.09 -12.80 -7.12
N GLY A 104 -12.18 -12.05 -6.89
CA GLY A 104 -12.18 -10.59 -7.00
C GLY A 104 -11.24 -9.91 -6.00
N LEU A 105 -11.32 -10.29 -4.72
CA LEU A 105 -10.39 -9.78 -3.70
C LEU A 105 -8.96 -10.25 -3.95
N GLY A 106 -8.77 -11.50 -4.39
CA GLY A 106 -7.48 -12.03 -4.76
C GLY A 106 -6.81 -11.22 -5.86
N PHE A 107 -7.56 -10.80 -6.88
CA PHE A 107 -7.05 -9.90 -7.91
C PHE A 107 -6.55 -8.58 -7.32
N ALA A 108 -7.32 -7.95 -6.44
CA ALA A 108 -6.92 -6.69 -5.80
C ALA A 108 -5.66 -6.85 -4.94
N VAL A 109 -5.56 -7.93 -4.15
CA VAL A 109 -4.37 -8.20 -3.32
C VAL A 109 -3.13 -8.49 -4.18
N ARG A 110 -3.30 -9.15 -5.34
CA ARG A 110 -2.21 -9.32 -6.32
C ARG A 110 -1.70 -7.99 -6.86
N GLN A 111 -2.58 -6.99 -7.06
CA GLN A 111 -2.16 -5.65 -7.47
C GLN A 111 -1.41 -4.92 -6.35
N LEU A 112 -1.84 -5.05 -5.09
CA LEU A 112 -1.07 -4.51 -3.96
C LEU A 112 0.32 -5.13 -3.88
N ALA A 113 0.44 -6.45 -4.08
CA ALA A 113 1.74 -7.10 -4.10
C ALA A 113 2.63 -6.57 -5.24
N ALA A 114 2.04 -6.21 -6.38
CA ALA A 114 2.76 -5.68 -7.53
C ALA A 114 3.38 -4.29 -7.31
N GLU A 115 2.88 -3.49 -6.35
CA GLU A 115 3.54 -2.24 -5.93
C GLU A 115 4.99 -2.50 -5.44
N TYR A 116 5.26 -3.71 -4.97
CA TYR A 116 6.55 -4.14 -4.45
C TYR A 116 7.29 -5.11 -5.39
N ALA A 117 7.02 -5.06 -6.71
CA ALA A 117 7.60 -5.99 -7.68
C ALA A 117 9.14 -5.95 -7.76
N SER A 118 9.77 -4.85 -7.33
CA SER A 118 11.23 -4.72 -7.23
C SER A 118 11.83 -5.35 -5.97
N HIS A 119 11.01 -5.78 -5.02
CA HIS A 119 11.48 -6.39 -3.78
C HIS A 119 12.01 -7.81 -4.04
N PRO A 120 13.17 -8.24 -3.48
CA PRO A 120 13.75 -9.56 -3.75
C PRO A 120 12.84 -10.74 -3.38
N ASP A 121 12.07 -10.61 -2.31
CA ASP A 121 11.10 -11.64 -1.89
C ASP A 121 9.81 -11.68 -2.72
N TYR A 122 9.62 -10.75 -3.66
CA TYR A 122 8.46 -10.75 -4.52
C TYR A 122 8.45 -11.98 -5.43
N GLN A 123 7.29 -12.61 -5.58
CA GLN A 123 7.16 -13.79 -6.43
C GLN A 123 6.25 -13.47 -7.62
N ALA A 124 6.82 -13.41 -8.83
CA ALA A 124 6.08 -13.12 -10.06
C ALA A 124 4.91 -14.09 -10.34
N ARG A 125 4.94 -15.30 -9.74
CA ARG A 125 3.83 -16.27 -9.80
C ARG A 125 2.54 -15.77 -9.14
N TRP A 126 2.61 -14.72 -8.32
CA TRP A 126 1.44 -14.10 -7.72
C TRP A 126 0.66 -13.25 -8.72
N LEU A 127 1.26 -12.70 -9.78
CA LEU A 127 0.46 -12.02 -10.79
C LEU A 127 -0.40 -13.03 -11.56
N PRO A 128 -1.63 -12.66 -11.94
CA PRO A 128 -2.41 -13.49 -12.84
C PRO A 128 -1.58 -13.73 -14.11
N ARG A 129 -1.23 -14.98 -14.38
CA ARG A 129 -0.88 -15.36 -15.75
C ARG A 129 -2.20 -15.26 -16.49
N PHE A 130 -2.38 -14.21 -17.29
CA PHE A 130 -3.36 -14.26 -18.35
C PHE A 130 -2.91 -15.39 -19.29
N ILE A 131 -3.34 -16.61 -19.02
CA ILE A 131 -3.23 -17.70 -19.98
C ILE A 131 -4.27 -17.35 -21.04
N GLN A 132 -3.78 -16.96 -22.23
CA GLN A 132 -4.59 -16.83 -23.43
C GLN A 132 -5.17 -18.19 -23.83
#